data_AF-E5YDH0-F1
#
_entry.id   AF-E5YDH0-F1
#
_cell.length_a   1.000
_cell.length_b   1.000
_cell.length_c   1.000
_cell.angle_alpha   90.00
_cell.angle_beta   90.00
_cell.angle_gamma   90.00
#
_symmetry.space_group_name_H-M   'P 1'
#
loop_
_entity.id
_entity.type
_entity.pdbx_description
1 polymer ?
#
loop_
_entity_poly.entity_id
_entity_poly.type
_entity_poly.pdbx_seq_one_letter_code
_entity_poly.pdbx_strand_id
1 'polypeptide(L)'
;MANCPNDNGKLMGRNIVVEVADGCPDVRPEEAEWKSLAACTSKTLDMAPNTTNSEADDTKGWVENLLTTADATISIDGEVGKNDKLDQYGIGRFTKYFVDEMNAMRQPTLWVRMQAGPIEFSAYMLITALTPADGGTNDIVTFSTEFKVANASTVKVDIINDVPLTGVSVAPETLSLTVGTNGTFTVNFTPTGATNKNFTVQSDDVAIATVSAAGPVVTVVPVAAGTANAIVITDDGQKVAVVDITVAAA
;
A
#
# COMPACT_ATOMS: atom_id res chain seq x y z
N MET A 1 -14.14 -0.19 -28.51
CA MET A 1 -14.17 -0.29 -27.03
C MET A 1 -13.44 0.92 -26.49
N ALA A 2 -14.09 1.70 -25.63
CA ALA A 2 -13.61 3.03 -25.25
C ALA A 2 -12.31 2.92 -24.44
N ASN A 3 -11.26 3.56 -24.95
CA ASN A 3 -10.04 3.86 -24.20
C ASN A 3 -10.39 4.86 -23.10
N CYS A 4 -10.65 4.37 -21.88
CA CYS A 4 -10.70 5.21 -20.69
C CYS A 4 -9.27 5.40 -20.16
N PRO A 5 -8.77 6.64 -19.96
CA PRO A 5 -7.39 6.92 -19.52
C PRO A 5 -7.01 6.43 -18.11
N ASN A 6 -7.95 5.84 -17.37
CA ASN A 6 -7.77 5.44 -15.97
C ASN A 6 -8.06 3.95 -15.73
N ASP A 7 -7.87 3.10 -16.75
CA ASP A 7 -7.90 1.65 -16.54
C ASP A 7 -6.60 1.23 -15.86
N ASN A 8 -6.57 1.39 -14.54
CA ASN A 8 -5.55 0.82 -13.66
C ASN A 8 -5.67 -0.71 -13.77
N GLY A 9 -4.93 -1.27 -14.73
CA GLY A 9 -4.82 -2.70 -15.00
C GLY A 9 -4.92 -3.48 -13.70
N LYS A 10 -6.06 -4.16 -13.55
CA LYS A 10 -6.43 -4.95 -12.38
C LYS A 10 -5.50 -6.16 -12.27
N LEU A 11 -4.30 -5.98 -11.73
CA LEU A 11 -3.35 -7.05 -11.41
C LEU A 11 -2.62 -6.81 -10.07
N MET A 12 -3.13 -5.93 -9.22
CA MET A 12 -2.76 -5.94 -7.80
C MET A 12 -3.83 -6.73 -7.08
N GLY A 13 -3.46 -7.87 -6.48
CA GLY A 13 -4.29 -8.53 -5.48
C GLY A 13 -4.61 -7.53 -4.36
N ARG A 14 -5.80 -6.92 -4.40
CA ARG A 14 -6.14 -5.73 -3.61
C ARG A 14 -6.20 -5.94 -2.09
N ASN A 15 -6.02 -7.19 -1.63
CA ASN A 15 -6.11 -7.57 -0.22
C ASN A 15 -4.78 -7.95 0.43
N ILE A 16 -3.74 -8.22 -0.36
CA ILE A 16 -2.42 -8.58 0.17
C ILE A 16 -1.39 -7.82 -0.63
N VAL A 17 -0.75 -6.83 -0.01
CA VAL A 17 0.33 -6.03 -0.60
C VAL A 17 1.63 -6.40 0.11
N VAL A 18 2.71 -6.48 -0.67
CA VAL A 18 4.06 -6.59 -0.10
C VAL A 18 4.75 -5.27 -0.38
N GLU A 19 5.28 -4.70 0.67
CA GLU A 19 6.01 -3.45 0.63
C GLU A 19 7.42 -3.67 1.16
N VAL A 20 8.34 -2.91 0.59
CA VAL A 20 9.76 -2.95 0.90
C VAL A 20 10.27 -1.55 1.20
N ALA A 21 11.25 -1.48 2.08
CA ALA A 21 11.92 -0.24 2.43
C ALA A 21 13.41 -0.50 2.65
N ASP A 22 14.23 0.43 2.16
CA ASP A 22 15.68 0.41 2.40
C ASP A 22 15.94 0.88 3.85
N GLY A 23 16.99 0.38 4.49
CA GLY A 23 17.34 0.80 5.83
C GLY A 23 18.19 -0.21 6.59
N CYS A 24 18.44 0.09 7.86
CA CYS A 24 19.18 -0.77 8.78
C CYS A 24 18.20 -1.48 9.75
N PRO A 25 18.59 -2.63 10.33
CA PRO A 25 17.69 -3.43 11.18
C PRO A 25 17.35 -2.76 12.53
N ASP A 26 18.14 -1.78 12.95
CA ASP A 26 18.00 -1.07 14.23
C ASP A 26 16.93 0.02 14.20
N VAL A 27 16.57 0.51 13.01
CA VAL A 27 15.57 1.55 12.81
C VAL A 27 14.48 1.05 11.88
N ARG A 28 13.24 0.93 12.39
CA ARG A 28 12.08 0.62 11.56
C ARG A 28 11.77 1.81 10.64
N PRO A 29 11.53 1.59 9.34
CA PRO A 29 11.20 2.64 8.39
C PRO A 29 9.88 3.36 8.73
N GLU A 30 9.82 4.64 8.43
CA GLU A 30 8.61 5.45 8.51
C GLU A 30 7.59 5.04 7.45
N GLU A 31 6.30 5.30 7.68
CA GLU A 31 5.21 4.90 6.76
C GLU A 31 5.41 5.39 5.32
N ALA A 32 6.02 6.56 5.12
CA ALA A 32 6.27 7.12 3.79
C ALA A 32 7.45 6.46 3.03
N GLU A 33 8.29 5.69 3.72
CA GLU A 33 9.45 5.02 3.12
C GLU A 33 9.10 3.66 2.50
N TRP A 34 7.99 3.07 2.94
CA TRP A 34 7.46 1.82 2.41
C TRP A 34 6.93 2.03 1.01
N LYS A 35 7.39 1.17 0.09
CA LYS A 35 6.93 1.16 -1.30
C LYS A 35 6.49 -0.23 -1.68
N SER A 36 5.38 -0.33 -2.42
CA SER A 36 4.95 -1.60 -3.01
C SER A 36 6.08 -2.17 -3.87
N LEU A 37 6.39 -3.46 -3.69
CA LEU A 37 7.50 -4.11 -4.40
C LEU A 37 7.27 -4.10 -5.92
N ALA A 38 6.13 -4.65 -6.35
CA ALA A 38 5.68 -4.74 -7.74
C ALA A 38 4.27 -5.37 -7.80
N ALA A 39 3.72 -5.57 -9.00
CA ALA A 39 2.48 -6.30 -9.17
C ALA A 39 2.68 -7.79 -8.91
N CYS A 40 2.14 -8.28 -7.80
CA CYS A 40 2.28 -9.68 -7.42
C CYS A 40 0.99 -10.46 -7.66
N THR A 41 1.15 -11.64 -8.22
CA THR A 41 0.10 -12.62 -8.49
C THR A 41 -0.01 -13.66 -7.38
N SER A 42 1.12 -14.01 -6.76
CA SER A 42 1.19 -14.91 -5.60
C SER A 42 2.01 -14.25 -4.48
N LYS A 43 1.59 -14.46 -3.23
CA LYS A 43 2.30 -14.03 -2.03
C LYS A 43 2.07 -15.05 -0.93
N THR A 44 3.14 -15.64 -0.41
CA THR A 44 3.08 -16.61 0.68
C THR A 44 3.97 -16.15 1.82
N LEU A 45 3.47 -16.30 3.04
CA LEU A 45 4.26 -16.21 4.27
C LEU A 45 4.19 -17.58 4.93
N ASP A 46 5.34 -18.24 5.00
CA ASP A 46 5.51 -19.53 5.67
C ASP A 46 6.32 -19.33 6.95
N MET A 47 5.82 -19.87 8.07
CA MET A 47 6.52 -19.84 9.36
C MET A 47 6.74 -21.29 9.80
N ALA A 48 7.98 -21.76 9.68
CA ALA A 48 8.37 -23.14 9.90
C ALA A 48 9.22 -23.26 11.18
N PRO A 49 8.66 -23.72 12.30
CA PRO A 49 9.44 -23.96 13.50
C PRO A 49 10.22 -25.27 13.41
N ASN A 50 11.46 -25.23 13.89
CA ASN A 50 12.33 -26.39 14.07
C ASN A 50 12.13 -26.97 15.47
N THR A 51 12.09 -28.30 15.57
CA THR A 51 11.88 -28.99 16.85
C THR A 51 13.07 -29.88 17.21
N THR A 52 13.24 -30.12 18.51
CA THR A 52 14.10 -31.16 19.07
C THR A 52 13.31 -31.97 20.09
N ASN A 53 13.70 -33.22 20.32
CA ASN A 53 13.07 -34.08 21.32
C ASN A 53 13.62 -33.79 22.73
N SER A 54 12.72 -33.75 23.70
CA SER A 54 13.07 -33.86 25.12
C SER A 54 13.01 -35.33 25.53
N GLU A 55 14.11 -35.85 26.07
CA GLU A 55 14.16 -37.20 26.65
C GLU A 55 14.38 -37.12 28.17
N ALA A 56 13.57 -36.29 28.84
CA ALA A 56 13.58 -36.21 30.28
C ALA A 56 12.95 -37.47 30.92
N ASP A 57 13.56 -37.97 32.01
CA ASP A 57 13.17 -39.20 32.73
C ASP A 57 11.81 -39.09 33.47
N ASP A 58 11.17 -37.93 33.43
CA ASP A 58 9.82 -37.67 33.98
C ASP A 58 8.70 -37.76 32.92
N THR A 59 9.05 -38.06 31.66
CA THR A 59 8.07 -38.18 30.57
C THR A 59 7.21 -39.43 30.74
N LYS A 60 5.88 -39.30 30.61
CA LYS A 60 4.89 -40.38 30.80
C LYS A 60 4.83 -41.37 29.63
N GLY A 61 5.98 -41.75 29.07
CA GLY A 61 6.08 -42.68 27.94
C GLY A 61 5.75 -42.09 26.56
N TRP A 62 5.69 -40.77 26.43
CA TRP A 62 5.53 -40.04 25.16
C TRP A 62 6.74 -39.16 24.92
N VAL A 63 7.21 -39.08 23.67
CA VAL A 63 8.28 -38.15 23.28
C VAL A 63 7.73 -36.74 23.28
N GLU A 64 8.33 -35.86 24.08
CA GLU A 64 8.00 -34.44 24.08
C GLU A 64 8.87 -33.70 23.06
N ASN A 65 8.31 -32.72 22.35
CA ASN A 65 9.04 -31.90 21.38
C ASN A 65 9.15 -30.46 21.89
N LEU A 66 10.36 -29.91 21.89
CA LEU A 66 10.62 -28.49 22.11
C LEU A 66 10.85 -27.79 20.77
N LEU A 67 10.32 -26.57 20.64
CA LEU A 67 10.68 -25.68 19.53
C LEU A 67 12.03 -25.03 19.84
N THR A 68 12.99 -25.14 18.93
CA THR A 68 14.34 -24.56 19.11
C THR A 68 14.48 -23.21 18.44
N THR A 69 13.98 -23.10 17.22
CA THR A 69 14.03 -21.89 16.38
C THR A 69 12.84 -21.93 15.42
N ALA A 70 12.58 -20.83 14.72
CA ALA A 70 11.64 -20.82 13.62
C ALA A 70 12.17 -19.96 12.47
N ASP A 71 11.91 -20.42 11.26
CA ASP A 71 12.17 -19.69 10.03
C ASP A 71 10.88 -19.01 9.57
N ALA A 72 10.99 -17.78 9.08
CA ALA A 72 9.91 -17.13 8.34
C ALA A 72 10.40 -16.86 6.92
N THR A 73 9.66 -17.38 5.95
CA THR A 73 9.96 -17.26 4.52
C THR A 73 8.82 -16.56 3.82
N ILE A 74 9.13 -15.53 3.03
CA ILE A 74 8.17 -14.89 2.13
C ILE A 74 8.53 -15.29 0.70
N SER A 75 7.59 -15.87 -0.04
CA SER A 75 7.76 -16.14 -1.47
C SER A 75 6.73 -15.35 -2.28
N ILE A 76 7.18 -14.80 -3.40
CA ILE A 76 6.39 -13.88 -4.21
C ILE A 76 6.60 -14.22 -5.67
N ASP A 77 5.50 -14.33 -6.40
CA ASP A 77 5.48 -14.29 -7.86
C ASP A 77 4.70 -13.07 -8.32
N GLY A 78 5.09 -12.51 -9.45
CA GLY A 78 4.43 -11.35 -10.01
C GLY A 78 4.69 -11.13 -11.48
N GLU A 79 4.11 -10.05 -11.98
CA GLU A 79 4.19 -9.60 -13.36
C GLU A 79 4.65 -8.15 -13.39
N VAL A 80 5.49 -7.79 -14.35
CA VAL A 80 5.97 -6.42 -14.53
C VAL A 80 5.93 -6.06 -16.02
N GLY A 81 5.35 -4.89 -16.29
CA GLY A 81 5.35 -4.28 -17.62
C GLY A 81 6.57 -3.41 -17.85
N LYS A 82 6.85 -3.09 -19.12
CA LYS A 82 8.01 -2.25 -19.52
C LYS A 82 8.05 -0.86 -18.86
N ASN A 83 6.90 -0.28 -18.52
CA ASN A 83 6.76 1.02 -17.87
C ASN A 83 6.13 0.84 -16.49
N ASP A 84 6.92 0.35 -15.53
CA ASP A 84 6.49 0.20 -14.15
C ASP A 84 6.12 1.56 -13.54
N LYS A 85 5.16 1.58 -12.59
CA LYS A 85 4.67 2.85 -12.04
C LYS A 85 5.75 3.55 -11.19
N LEU A 86 5.82 4.88 -11.28
CA LEU A 86 6.84 5.70 -10.61
C LEU A 86 6.77 5.69 -9.07
N ASP A 87 5.63 5.32 -8.50
CA ASP A 87 5.37 5.28 -7.05
C ASP A 87 5.79 3.96 -6.39
N GLN A 88 6.08 2.92 -7.17
CA GLN A 88 6.50 1.61 -6.65
C GLN A 88 8.00 1.56 -6.38
N TYR A 89 8.43 0.55 -5.61
CA TYR A 89 9.85 0.22 -5.51
C TYR A 89 10.35 -0.27 -6.87
N GLY A 90 9.56 -1.17 -7.50
CA GLY A 90 9.74 -1.66 -8.85
C GLY A 90 10.81 -2.73 -8.97
N ILE A 91 10.57 -3.72 -9.85
CA ILE A 91 11.52 -4.84 -10.06
C ILE A 91 12.86 -4.39 -10.63
N GLY A 92 12.88 -3.34 -11.46
CA GLY A 92 14.12 -2.81 -12.00
C GLY A 92 15.07 -2.29 -10.91
N ARG A 93 14.56 -1.50 -9.96
CA ARG A 93 15.33 -1.00 -8.82
C ARG A 93 15.73 -2.15 -7.90
N PHE A 94 14.81 -3.06 -7.61
CA PHE A 94 15.04 -4.21 -6.74
C PHE A 94 16.16 -5.12 -7.26
N THR A 95 16.13 -5.43 -8.55
CA THR A 95 17.18 -6.23 -9.20
C THR A 95 18.52 -5.52 -9.18
N LYS A 96 18.53 -4.21 -9.46
CA LYS A 96 19.76 -3.41 -9.37
C LYS A 96 20.32 -3.41 -7.95
N TYR A 97 19.49 -3.18 -6.94
CA TYR A 97 19.88 -3.21 -5.53
C TYR A 97 20.55 -4.54 -5.17
N PHE A 98 19.92 -5.67 -5.50
CA PHE A 98 20.48 -6.99 -5.24
C PHE A 98 21.87 -7.17 -5.88
N VAL A 99 22.01 -6.84 -7.17
CA VAL A 99 23.28 -6.98 -7.89
C VAL A 99 24.36 -6.04 -7.35
N ASP A 100 24.00 -4.81 -6.98
CA ASP A 100 24.94 -3.85 -6.40
C ASP A 100 25.46 -4.33 -5.02
N GLU A 101 24.59 -4.86 -4.14
CA GLU A 101 25.00 -5.46 -2.86
C GLU A 101 25.90 -6.70 -3.06
N MET A 102 25.58 -7.56 -4.03
CA MET A 102 26.42 -8.71 -4.39
C MET A 102 27.80 -8.29 -4.90
N ASN A 103 27.87 -7.31 -5.79
CA ASN A 103 29.14 -6.77 -6.28
C ASN A 103 29.95 -6.08 -5.17
N ALA A 104 29.26 -5.50 -4.17
CA ALA A 104 29.88 -4.91 -2.98
C ALA A 104 30.24 -5.95 -1.90
N MET A 105 29.98 -7.25 -2.12
CA MET A 105 30.16 -8.34 -1.14
C MET A 105 29.40 -8.12 0.18
N ARG A 106 28.19 -7.59 0.09
CA ARG A 106 27.29 -7.31 1.22
C ARG A 106 26.05 -8.18 1.14
N GLN A 107 25.37 -8.37 2.27
CA GLN A 107 24.11 -9.11 2.30
C GLN A 107 22.98 -8.24 1.74
N PRO A 108 22.17 -8.74 0.79
CA PRO A 108 21.11 -7.97 0.14
C PRO A 108 19.90 -7.96 1.07
N THR A 109 19.97 -7.11 2.09
CA THR A 109 19.03 -7.08 3.21
C THR A 109 18.21 -5.81 3.20
N LEU A 110 16.93 -5.90 3.56
CA LEU A 110 16.00 -4.78 3.56
C LEU A 110 14.81 -5.07 4.46
N TRP A 111 14.02 -4.04 4.75
CA TRP A 111 12.76 -4.20 5.44
C TRP A 111 11.69 -4.71 4.47
N VAL A 112 10.96 -5.74 4.89
CA VAL A 112 9.84 -6.31 4.14
C VAL A 112 8.63 -6.37 5.07
N ARG A 113 7.47 -5.91 4.59
CA ARG A 113 6.19 -6.11 5.24
C ARG A 113 5.18 -6.72 4.29
N MET A 114 4.33 -7.58 4.83
CA MET A 114 3.22 -8.21 4.14
C MET A 114 1.97 -8.08 5.00
N GLN A 115 0.91 -7.54 4.40
CA GLN A 115 -0.40 -7.48 5.05
C GLN A 115 -1.28 -8.57 4.46
N ALA A 116 -1.81 -9.46 5.29
CA ALA A 116 -2.71 -10.54 4.88
C ALA A 116 -3.96 -10.57 5.78
N GLY A 117 -5.06 -9.97 5.33
CA GLY A 117 -6.26 -9.85 6.15
C GLY A 117 -5.98 -8.99 7.40
N PRO A 118 -6.30 -9.45 8.63
CA PRO A 118 -6.13 -8.65 9.84
C PRO A 118 -4.70 -8.66 10.38
N ILE A 119 -3.73 -9.25 9.68
CA ILE A 119 -2.34 -9.34 10.16
C ILE A 119 -1.39 -8.59 9.23
N GLU A 120 -0.45 -7.86 9.83
CA GLU A 120 0.75 -7.34 9.18
C GLU A 120 1.96 -8.09 9.74
N PHE A 121 2.64 -8.84 8.89
CA PHE A 121 3.98 -9.33 9.18
C PHE A 121 5.00 -8.29 8.71
N SER A 122 5.99 -7.99 9.53
CA SER A 122 7.12 -7.14 9.17
C SER A 122 8.41 -7.67 9.79
N ALA A 123 9.50 -7.63 9.02
CA ALA A 123 10.82 -8.03 9.47
C ALA A 123 11.92 -7.40 8.59
N TYR A 124 13.12 -7.35 9.13
CA TYR A 124 14.33 -7.15 8.35
C TYR A 124 14.74 -8.49 7.74
N MET A 125 14.70 -8.56 6.41
CA MET A 125 14.83 -9.80 5.65
C MET A 125 15.99 -9.74 4.65
N LEU A 126 16.45 -10.90 4.23
CA LEU A 126 17.46 -11.10 3.21
C LEU A 126 16.81 -11.68 1.94
N ILE A 127 17.24 -11.21 0.78
CA ILE A 127 16.82 -11.77 -0.50
C ILE A 127 17.58 -13.08 -0.71
N THR A 128 16.87 -14.22 -0.69
CA THR A 128 17.47 -15.55 -0.91
C THR A 128 17.36 -16.02 -2.36
N ALA A 129 16.35 -15.56 -3.08
CA ALA A 129 16.16 -15.84 -4.49
C ALA A 129 15.57 -14.64 -5.21
N LEU A 130 16.02 -14.42 -6.43
CA LEU A 130 15.46 -13.41 -7.34
C LEU A 130 15.58 -13.89 -8.78
N THR A 131 14.42 -14.07 -9.42
CA THR A 131 14.30 -14.28 -10.87
C THR A 131 13.68 -13.00 -11.44
N PRO A 132 14.48 -12.07 -11.97
CA PRO A 132 14.02 -10.72 -12.32
C PRO A 132 13.23 -10.66 -13.63
N ALA A 133 13.34 -11.70 -14.45
CA ALA A 133 12.56 -11.87 -15.66
C ALA A 133 12.53 -13.36 -16.02
N ASP A 134 11.35 -13.96 -15.97
CA ASP A 134 11.08 -15.30 -16.52
C ASP A 134 10.13 -15.18 -17.73
N GLY A 135 10.31 -16.08 -18.70
CA GLY A 135 10.04 -15.90 -20.12
C GLY A 135 8.66 -15.35 -20.51
N GLY A 136 8.68 -14.20 -21.20
CA GLY A 136 7.56 -13.68 -22.00
C GLY A 136 8.05 -13.12 -23.32
N THR A 137 7.36 -13.43 -24.43
CA THR A 137 7.56 -12.82 -25.76
C THR A 137 6.77 -11.50 -25.94
N ASN A 138 6.08 -11.04 -24.89
CA ASN A 138 5.21 -9.85 -24.88
C ASN A 138 5.75 -8.75 -23.93
N ASP A 139 5.11 -7.58 -23.91
CA ASP A 139 5.47 -6.41 -23.08
C ASP A 139 5.34 -6.60 -21.54
N ILE A 140 5.01 -7.81 -21.09
CA ILE A 140 4.88 -8.21 -19.67
C ILE A 140 5.80 -9.41 -19.42
N VAL A 141 6.61 -9.33 -18.37
CA VAL A 141 7.48 -10.41 -17.91
C VAL A 141 7.09 -10.83 -16.50
N THR A 142 7.26 -12.09 -16.16
CA THR A 142 7.05 -12.58 -14.79
C THR A 142 8.32 -12.43 -13.98
N PHE A 143 8.17 -12.29 -12.67
CA PHE A 143 9.29 -12.32 -11.74
C PHE A 143 8.95 -13.19 -10.53
N SER A 144 9.96 -13.71 -9.87
CA SER A 144 9.83 -14.38 -8.58
C SER A 144 10.92 -13.96 -7.61
N THR A 145 10.59 -13.87 -6.33
CA THR A 145 11.58 -13.59 -5.28
C THR A 145 11.23 -14.26 -3.96
N GLU A 146 12.25 -14.60 -3.20
CA GLU A 146 12.14 -15.18 -1.86
C GLU A 146 12.91 -14.34 -0.85
N PHE A 147 12.33 -14.19 0.33
CA PHE A 147 12.94 -13.55 1.48
C PHE A 147 13.01 -14.48 2.68
N LYS A 148 14.11 -14.42 3.44
CA LYS A 148 14.23 -15.04 4.76
C LYS A 148 14.64 -14.02 5.81
N VAL A 149 14.36 -14.29 7.08
CA VAL A 149 14.69 -13.36 8.17
C VAL A 149 16.21 -13.14 8.26
N ALA A 150 16.63 -11.87 8.17
CA ALA A 150 18.03 -11.48 8.33
C ALA A 150 18.36 -11.14 9.80
N ASN A 151 17.39 -10.57 10.52
CA ASN A 151 17.53 -10.24 11.93
C ASN A 151 16.29 -10.67 12.71
N ALA A 152 16.42 -11.69 13.55
CA ALA A 152 15.31 -12.28 14.32
C ALA A 152 14.63 -11.29 15.29
N SER A 153 15.35 -10.30 15.81
CA SER A 153 14.78 -9.31 16.75
C SER A 153 13.82 -8.32 16.08
N THR A 154 13.78 -8.29 14.75
CA THR A 154 12.92 -7.39 13.97
C THR A 154 11.58 -8.01 13.57
N VAL A 155 11.43 -9.33 13.78
CA VAL A 155 10.23 -10.07 13.38
C VAL A 155 9.04 -9.64 14.25
N LYS A 156 8.02 -9.08 13.59
CA LYS A 156 6.82 -8.60 14.26
C LYS A 156 5.57 -8.97 13.46
N VAL A 157 4.53 -9.42 14.16
CA VAL A 157 3.18 -9.55 13.63
C VAL A 157 2.27 -8.61 14.40
N ASP A 158 1.72 -7.62 13.71
CA ASP A 158 0.70 -6.72 14.24
C ASP A 158 -0.68 -7.13 13.75
N ILE A 159 -1.68 -6.97 14.61
CA ILE A 159 -3.09 -7.14 14.20
C ILE A 159 -3.60 -5.79 13.72
N ILE A 160 -3.86 -5.69 12.42
CA ILE A 160 -4.54 -4.55 11.83
C ILE A 160 -6.04 -4.73 12.05
N ASN A 161 -6.61 -3.93 12.95
CA ASN A 161 -8.05 -3.77 13.05
C ASN A 161 -8.54 -2.82 11.95
N ASP A 162 -8.53 -3.29 10.70
CA ASP A 162 -8.99 -2.48 9.59
C ASP A 162 -10.52 -2.42 9.61
N VAL A 163 -11.07 -1.24 9.92
CA VAL A 163 -12.48 -0.94 9.73
C VAL A 163 -12.65 -0.43 8.29
N PRO A 164 -13.23 -1.23 7.38
CA PRO A 164 -13.30 -0.88 5.96
C PRO A 164 -14.19 0.33 5.74
N LEU A 165 -13.75 1.25 4.87
CA LEU A 165 -14.55 2.40 4.48
C LEU A 165 -15.68 1.99 3.52
N THR A 166 -16.91 2.00 4.01
CA THR A 166 -18.10 1.60 3.25
C THR A 166 -18.76 2.77 2.50
N GLY A 167 -18.52 4.02 2.89
CA GLY A 167 -19.06 5.18 2.17
C GLY A 167 -18.33 6.48 2.47
N VAL A 168 -18.45 7.43 1.53
CA VAL A 168 -18.02 8.83 1.68
C VAL A 168 -19.22 9.72 1.38
N SER A 169 -19.41 10.78 2.16
CA SER A 169 -20.43 11.80 1.93
C SER A 169 -19.88 13.19 2.22
N VAL A 170 -20.58 14.21 1.77
CA VAL A 170 -20.18 15.62 1.92
C VAL A 170 -21.33 16.42 2.51
N ALA A 171 -21.00 17.43 3.32
CA ALA A 171 -21.99 18.33 3.90
C ALA A 171 -21.47 19.77 3.93
N PRO A 172 -22.18 20.73 3.31
CA PRO A 172 -23.38 20.56 2.47
C PRO A 172 -23.06 19.94 1.08
N GLU A 173 -24.07 19.35 0.42
CA GLU A 173 -23.97 18.81 -0.96
C GLU A 173 -24.04 19.90 -2.04
N THR A 174 -24.53 21.09 -1.68
CA THR A 174 -24.62 22.25 -2.55
C THR A 174 -24.04 23.48 -1.85
N LEU A 175 -23.33 24.33 -2.59
CA LEU A 175 -22.77 25.59 -2.10
C LEU A 175 -23.17 26.73 -3.04
N SER A 176 -23.82 27.74 -2.50
CA SER A 176 -24.10 29.00 -3.18
C SER A 176 -23.17 30.07 -2.66
N LEU A 177 -22.22 30.51 -3.47
CA LEU A 177 -21.16 31.45 -3.12
C LEU A 177 -21.24 32.72 -3.98
N THR A 178 -20.54 33.76 -3.54
CA THR A 178 -20.32 34.98 -4.31
C THR A 178 -18.83 35.11 -4.57
N VAL A 179 -18.44 35.61 -5.75
CA VAL A 179 -17.01 35.83 -6.08
C VAL A 179 -16.31 36.59 -4.95
N GLY A 180 -15.18 36.06 -4.49
CA GLY A 180 -14.38 36.62 -3.39
C GLY A 180 -14.79 36.19 -1.97
N THR A 181 -15.91 35.46 -1.79
CA THR A 181 -16.31 34.91 -0.49
C THR A 181 -16.15 33.39 -0.48
N ASN A 182 -15.18 32.89 0.29
CA ASN A 182 -14.89 31.46 0.35
C ASN A 182 -16.03 30.67 1.00
N GLY A 183 -16.26 29.46 0.49
CA GLY A 183 -17.14 28.46 1.07
C GLY A 183 -16.35 27.32 1.69
N THR A 184 -17.01 26.52 2.53
CA THR A 184 -16.42 25.28 3.05
C THR A 184 -17.46 24.17 3.07
N PHE A 185 -17.03 22.95 2.80
CA PHE A 185 -17.81 21.74 3.07
C PHE A 185 -16.94 20.71 3.79
N THR A 186 -17.58 19.79 4.50
CA THR A 186 -16.91 18.73 5.26
C THR A 186 -17.12 17.38 4.59
N VAL A 187 -16.06 16.59 4.51
CA VAL A 187 -16.10 15.19 4.06
C VAL A 187 -16.32 14.29 5.26
N ASN A 188 -17.33 13.41 5.16
CA ASN A 188 -17.70 12.44 6.18
C ASN A 188 -17.46 11.02 5.66
N PHE A 189 -17.07 10.14 6.57
CA PHE A 189 -16.69 8.76 6.27
C PHE A 189 -17.60 7.80 7.04
N THR A 190 -18.09 6.76 6.36
CA THR A 190 -18.90 5.70 6.96
C THR A 190 -18.19 4.37 6.84
N PRO A 191 -18.02 3.62 7.93
CA PRO A 191 -18.25 4.04 9.33
C PRO A 191 -17.28 5.16 9.75
N THR A 192 -17.66 5.93 10.77
CA THR A 192 -16.82 7.04 11.28
C THR A 192 -15.48 6.55 11.83
N GLY A 193 -15.39 5.28 12.22
CA GLY A 193 -14.16 4.62 12.67
C GLY A 193 -13.33 3.98 11.57
N ALA A 194 -13.61 4.24 10.28
CA ALA A 194 -12.84 3.67 9.18
C ALA A 194 -11.34 3.98 9.32
N THR A 195 -10.47 3.00 9.01
CA THR A 195 -9.03 3.14 9.24
C THR A 195 -8.38 4.09 8.25
N ASN A 196 -8.71 3.94 6.96
CA ASN A 196 -8.24 4.84 5.90
C ASN A 196 -9.34 5.87 5.57
N LYS A 197 -9.04 7.14 5.84
CA LYS A 197 -9.90 8.30 5.54
C LYS A 197 -9.18 9.30 4.62
N ASN A 198 -8.16 8.86 3.92
CA ASN A 198 -7.46 9.68 2.95
C ASN A 198 -8.34 9.87 1.71
N PHE A 199 -8.34 11.09 1.19
CA PHE A 199 -9.09 11.45 0.01
C PHE A 199 -8.34 12.54 -0.75
N THR A 200 -8.62 12.60 -2.04
CA THR A 200 -8.24 13.71 -2.91
C THR A 200 -9.48 14.50 -3.27
N VAL A 201 -9.30 15.80 -3.51
CA VAL A 201 -10.37 16.67 -3.96
C VAL A 201 -9.91 17.47 -5.16
N GLN A 202 -10.78 17.58 -6.16
CA GLN A 202 -10.51 18.31 -7.39
C GLN A 202 -11.76 19.06 -7.84
N SER A 203 -11.59 20.23 -8.43
CA SER A 203 -12.68 20.89 -9.16
C SER A 203 -12.65 20.50 -10.62
N ASP A 204 -13.82 20.29 -11.21
CA ASP A 204 -13.98 20.09 -12.66
C ASP A 204 -13.71 21.36 -13.48
N ASP A 205 -13.98 22.54 -12.92
CA ASP A 205 -13.75 23.85 -13.52
C ASP A 205 -13.04 24.83 -12.56
N VAL A 206 -11.71 24.79 -12.60
CA VAL A 206 -10.83 25.67 -11.82
C VAL A 206 -10.91 27.15 -12.21
N ALA A 207 -11.50 27.49 -13.37
CA ALA A 207 -11.72 28.88 -13.77
C ALA A 207 -12.93 29.49 -13.05
N ILE A 208 -13.85 28.66 -12.56
CA ILE A 208 -15.03 29.06 -11.79
C ILE A 208 -14.76 28.95 -10.29
N ALA A 209 -14.22 27.81 -9.82
CA ALA A 209 -13.93 27.61 -8.41
C ALA A 209 -12.69 26.71 -8.21
N THR A 210 -11.85 27.06 -7.23
CA THR A 210 -10.72 26.22 -6.81
C THR A 210 -11.01 25.60 -5.45
N VAL A 211 -10.43 24.42 -5.18
CA VAL A 211 -10.68 23.65 -3.96
C VAL A 211 -9.36 23.25 -3.31
N SER A 212 -9.34 23.25 -1.98
CA SER A 212 -8.20 22.78 -1.20
C SER A 212 -8.68 22.11 0.09
N ALA A 213 -8.07 20.98 0.45
CA ALA A 213 -8.41 20.24 1.67
C ALA A 213 -7.43 20.56 2.79
N ALA A 214 -7.96 20.73 4.00
CA ALA A 214 -7.22 20.80 5.25
C ALA A 214 -7.87 19.84 6.24
N GLY A 215 -7.34 18.61 6.33
CA GLY A 215 -8.01 17.52 7.04
C GLY A 215 -9.35 17.18 6.38
N PRO A 216 -10.44 16.95 7.14
CA PRO A 216 -11.75 16.61 6.58
C PRO A 216 -12.50 17.81 6.00
N VAL A 217 -11.99 19.04 6.16
CA VAL A 217 -12.64 20.25 5.69
C VAL A 217 -12.03 20.68 4.37
N VAL A 218 -12.88 20.92 3.37
CA VAL A 218 -12.49 21.45 2.07
C VAL A 218 -12.93 22.91 1.98
N THR A 219 -11.98 23.77 1.61
CA THR A 219 -12.23 25.18 1.31
C THR A 219 -12.40 25.35 -0.18
N VAL A 220 -13.47 26.05 -0.58
CA VAL A 220 -13.80 26.43 -1.94
C VAL A 220 -13.54 27.92 -2.10
N VAL A 221 -12.69 28.29 -3.05
CA VAL A 221 -12.39 29.68 -3.40
C VAL A 221 -13.06 29.99 -4.74
N PRO A 222 -14.16 30.79 -4.76
CA PRO A 222 -14.84 31.16 -5.99
C PRO A 222 -14.04 32.21 -6.78
N VAL A 223 -13.81 31.95 -8.06
CA VAL A 223 -12.98 32.75 -8.98
C VAL A 223 -13.86 33.58 -9.94
N ALA A 224 -14.89 32.96 -10.52
CA ALA A 224 -15.78 33.62 -11.48
C ALA A 224 -17.24 33.14 -11.30
N ALA A 225 -18.19 33.94 -11.78
CA ALA A 225 -19.60 33.56 -11.75
C ALA A 225 -19.86 32.38 -12.70
N GLY A 226 -20.61 31.37 -12.23
CA GLY A 226 -20.85 30.14 -12.97
C GLY A 226 -21.18 28.96 -12.05
N THR A 227 -21.16 27.75 -12.61
CA THR A 227 -21.37 26.49 -11.88
C THR A 227 -20.14 25.61 -12.02
N ALA A 228 -19.70 25.01 -10.93
CA ALA A 228 -18.62 24.03 -10.89
C ALA A 228 -18.98 22.89 -9.94
N ASN A 229 -18.28 21.78 -10.05
CA ASN A 229 -18.37 20.65 -9.16
C ASN A 229 -17.04 20.45 -8.43
N ALA A 230 -17.13 20.22 -7.11
CA ALA A 230 -16.02 19.68 -6.34
C ALA A 230 -16.20 18.16 -6.22
N ILE A 231 -15.21 17.41 -6.69
CA ILE A 231 -15.20 15.96 -6.73
C ILE A 231 -14.25 15.48 -5.64
N VAL A 232 -14.79 14.75 -4.67
CA VAL A 232 -14.04 14.07 -3.61
C VAL A 232 -13.90 12.61 -3.98
N ILE A 233 -12.67 12.10 -4.02
CA ILE A 233 -12.36 10.72 -4.37
C ILE A 233 -11.54 10.11 -3.24
N THR A 234 -11.97 8.96 -2.72
CA THR A 234 -11.17 8.20 -1.74
C THR A 234 -9.87 7.72 -2.36
N ASP A 235 -8.84 7.51 -1.54
CA ASP A 235 -7.50 7.12 -2.01
C ASP A 235 -7.49 5.84 -2.86
N ASP A 236 -8.39 4.90 -2.57
CA ASP A 236 -8.58 3.66 -3.34
C ASP A 236 -9.35 3.85 -4.67
N GLY A 237 -9.83 5.06 -4.95
CA GLY A 237 -10.60 5.42 -6.14
C GLY A 237 -12.02 4.85 -6.20
N GLN A 238 -12.50 4.18 -5.15
CA GLN A 238 -13.76 3.44 -5.22
C GLN A 238 -15.00 4.23 -4.80
N LYS A 239 -14.83 5.28 -4.00
CA LYS A 239 -15.94 6.08 -3.47
C LYS A 239 -15.76 7.52 -3.92
N VAL A 240 -16.85 8.09 -4.41
CA VAL A 240 -16.90 9.45 -4.96
C VAL A 240 -18.06 10.18 -4.32
N ALA A 241 -17.80 11.39 -3.85
CA ALA A 241 -18.84 12.34 -3.46
C ALA A 241 -18.64 13.64 -4.26
N VAL A 242 -19.74 14.30 -4.60
CA VAL A 242 -19.73 15.52 -5.40
C VAL A 242 -20.45 16.62 -4.64
N VAL A 243 -19.90 17.83 -4.69
CA VAL A 243 -20.56 19.05 -4.22
C VAL A 243 -20.84 19.94 -5.42
N ASP A 244 -22.09 20.36 -5.57
CA ASP A 244 -22.50 21.32 -6.60
C ASP A 244 -22.22 22.75 -6.11
N ILE A 245 -21.39 23.49 -6.84
CA ILE A 245 -21.02 24.86 -6.50
C ILE A 245 -21.67 25.79 -7.50
N THR A 246 -22.43 26.77 -7.01
CA THR A 246 -22.97 27.89 -7.78
C THR A 246 -22.34 29.18 -7.29
N VAL A 247 -21.69 29.91 -8.19
CA VAL A 247 -21.02 31.19 -7.89
C VAL A 247 -21.79 32.32 -8.56
N ALA A 248 -22.29 33.27 -7.75
CA ALA A 248 -22.87 34.52 -8.21
C ALA A 248 -21.79 35.60 -8.42
N ALA A 249 -22.05 36.54 -9.32
CA ALA A 249 -21.23 37.73 -9.49
C ALA A 249 -21.17 38.56 -8.20
N ALA A 250 -20.05 39.27 -8.00
CA ALA A 250 -19.83 40.16 -6.85
C ALA A 250 -20.79 41.35 -6.82
#